data_AF-A0A939Y7M5-F1
#
_entry.id   AF-A0A939Y7M5-F1
#
_cell.length_a   1.000
_cell.length_b   1.000
_cell.length_c   1.000
_cell.angle_alpha   90.00
_cell.angle_beta   90.00
_cell.angle_gamma   90.00
#
_symmetry.space_group_name_H-M   'P 1'
#
loop_
_entity.id
_entity.type
_entity.pdbx_description
1 polymer ?
#
loop_
_entity_poly.entity_id
_entity_poly.type
_entity_poly.pdbx_seq_one_letter_code
_entity_poly.pdbx_strand_id
1 'polypeptide(L)'
;MSFWQVIGKNLLGFDLLIFLLAAGNGVCYYFARLYADQLYKKLNLLVFVPSHKHDPEKVARAIRNIDEAEVVALRKKSEAFYSIFANLTAIFPLMGILGTVVSLLPMVAELTDMQQNFFAALTSTFWGLVFAIIFKLLDGFLSARLEDNDKNVDLLLERRELLKDEGKP
;
A
#
# COMPACT_ATOMS: atom_id res chain seq x y z
N MET A 1 -28.00 -26.12 7.00
CA MET A 1 -26.53 -26.09 7.14
C MET A 1 -26.14 -24.79 7.82
N SER A 2 -25.21 -24.82 8.77
CA SER A 2 -24.80 -23.62 9.51
C SER A 2 -24.01 -22.66 8.61
N PHE A 3 -24.22 -21.35 8.75
CA PHE A 3 -23.52 -20.28 7.99
C PHE A 3 -21.99 -20.47 7.97
N TRP A 4 -21.43 -20.95 9.10
CA TRP A 4 -20.02 -21.25 9.26
C TRP A 4 -19.52 -22.45 8.44
N GLN A 5 -20.36 -23.44 8.15
CA GLN A 5 -19.98 -24.60 7.32
C GLN A 5 -19.91 -24.24 5.84
N VAL A 6 -20.77 -23.32 5.37
CA VAL A 6 -20.75 -22.83 3.98
C VAL A 6 -19.54 -21.94 3.74
N ILE A 7 -19.23 -21.05 4.69
CA ILE A 7 -18.00 -20.26 4.67
C ILE A 7 -16.79 -21.20 4.65
N GLY A 8 -16.73 -22.21 5.52
CA GLY A 8 -15.61 -23.16 5.56
C GLY A 8 -15.39 -23.96 4.27
N LYS A 9 -16.47 -24.37 3.57
CA LYS A 9 -16.36 -25.04 2.27
C LYS A 9 -15.99 -24.08 1.12
N ASN A 10 -16.50 -22.84 1.12
CA ASN A 10 -16.15 -21.84 0.11
C ASN A 10 -14.76 -21.24 0.32
N LEU A 11 -14.23 -21.26 1.56
CA LEU A 11 -12.85 -20.91 1.90
C LEU A 11 -11.81 -21.88 1.32
N LEU A 12 -12.23 -23.04 0.81
CA LEU A 12 -11.39 -23.96 0.02
C LEU A 12 -11.52 -23.76 -1.50
N GLY A 13 -12.49 -22.94 -1.92
CA GLY A 13 -12.73 -22.59 -3.33
C GLY A 13 -12.17 -21.21 -3.69
N PHE A 14 -12.95 -20.43 -4.42
CA PHE A 14 -12.52 -19.13 -4.95
C PHE A 14 -12.27 -18.07 -3.85
N ASP A 15 -12.98 -18.13 -2.72
CA ASP A 15 -12.80 -17.18 -1.62
C ASP A 15 -11.37 -17.28 -1.05
N LEU A 16 -10.75 -18.47 -1.04
CA LEU A 16 -9.35 -18.66 -0.63
C LEU A 16 -8.39 -17.77 -1.42
N LEU A 17 -8.63 -17.64 -2.72
CA LEU A 17 -7.77 -16.89 -3.61
C LEU A 17 -7.90 -15.39 -3.33
N ILE A 18 -9.10 -14.92 -2.98
CA ILE A 18 -9.32 -13.54 -2.50
C ILE A 18 -8.55 -13.32 -1.18
N PHE A 19 -8.60 -14.26 -0.23
CA PHE A 19 -7.84 -14.16 1.03
C PHE A 19 -6.33 -14.19 0.82
N LEU A 20 -5.81 -15.03 -0.08
CA LEU A 20 -4.39 -15.07 -0.43
C LEU A 20 -3.93 -13.76 -1.08
N LEU A 21 -4.75 -13.22 -1.99
CA LEU A 21 -4.50 -11.92 -2.60
C LEU A 21 -4.52 -10.80 -1.55
N ALA A 22 -5.45 -10.86 -0.58
CA ALA A 22 -5.52 -9.92 0.53
C ALA A 22 -4.28 -10.00 1.43
N ALA A 23 -3.81 -11.20 1.75
CA ALA A 23 -2.57 -11.40 2.51
C ALA A 23 -1.36 -10.81 1.76
N GLY A 24 -1.23 -11.12 0.46
CA GLY A 24 -0.17 -10.55 -0.39
C GLY A 24 -0.23 -9.02 -0.46
N ASN A 25 -1.42 -8.45 -0.63
CA ASN A 25 -1.61 -7.00 -0.65
C ASN A 25 -1.28 -6.36 0.70
N GLY A 26 -1.63 -7.01 1.81
CA GLY A 26 -1.26 -6.59 3.16
C GLY A 26 0.26 -6.58 3.38
N VAL A 27 0.98 -7.54 2.81
CA VAL A 27 2.45 -7.56 2.81
C VAL A 27 3.02 -6.39 2.00
N CYS A 28 2.47 -6.11 0.81
CA CYS A 28 2.85 -4.94 0.01
C CYS A 28 2.62 -3.63 0.77
N TYR A 29 1.45 -3.47 1.41
CA TYR A 29 1.14 -2.33 2.27
C TYR A 29 2.15 -2.18 3.40
N TYR A 30 2.47 -3.28 4.10
CA TYR A 30 3.42 -3.27 5.21
C TYR A 30 4.80 -2.80 4.76
N PHE A 31 5.32 -3.33 3.64
CA PHE A 31 6.61 -2.89 3.10
C PHE A 31 6.59 -1.44 2.65
N ALA A 32 5.56 -1.01 1.91
CA ALA A 32 5.41 0.37 1.48
C ALA A 32 5.44 1.34 2.68
N ARG A 33 4.69 1.01 3.73
CA ARG A 33 4.66 1.79 4.98
C ARG A 33 6.00 1.77 5.71
N LEU A 34 6.66 0.62 5.81
CA LEU A 34 7.95 0.50 6.48
C LEU A 34 9.02 1.38 5.81
N TYR A 35 9.11 1.37 4.49
CA TYR A 35 10.05 2.22 3.76
C TYR A 35 9.67 3.70 3.84
N ALA A 36 8.37 4.03 3.75
CA ALA A 36 7.90 5.40 3.91
C ALA A 36 8.19 5.95 5.32
N ASP A 37 8.03 5.15 6.37
CA ASP A 37 8.32 5.58 7.75
C ASP A 37 9.82 5.67 8.02
N GLN A 38 10.65 4.81 7.41
CA GLN A 38 12.12 4.95 7.46
C GLN A 38 12.57 6.25 6.78
N LEU A 39 12.02 6.55 5.61
CA LEU A 39 12.30 7.78 4.88
C LEU A 39 11.86 9.01 5.68
N TYR A 40 10.64 8.99 6.22
CA TYR A 40 10.14 10.09 7.05
C TYR A 40 11.01 10.33 8.28
N LYS A 41 11.42 9.28 9.01
CA LYS A 41 12.28 9.43 10.19
C LYS A 41 13.62 10.06 9.83
N LYS A 42 14.22 9.66 8.69
CA LYS A 42 15.46 10.28 8.20
C LYS A 42 15.24 11.76 7.86
N LEU A 43 14.18 12.11 7.15
CA LEU A 43 13.93 13.49 6.69
C LEU A 43 13.45 14.42 7.80
N ASN A 44 12.55 13.97 8.67
CA ASN A 44 11.91 14.81 9.69
C ASN A 44 12.90 15.27 10.78
N LEU A 45 13.96 14.49 11.04
CA LEU A 45 15.07 14.89 11.92
C LEU A 45 15.88 16.09 11.38
N LEU A 46 15.69 16.45 10.11
CA LEU A 46 16.54 17.41 9.38
C LEU A 46 15.75 18.59 8.80
N VAL A 47 14.49 18.37 8.39
CA VAL A 47 13.67 19.40 7.73
C VAL A 47 12.85 20.23 8.74
N PHE A 48 12.45 19.65 9.88
CA PHE A 48 11.45 20.22 10.80
C PHE A 48 12.00 20.69 12.15
N VAL A 49 13.28 21.10 12.20
CA VAL A 49 13.82 21.75 13.39
C VAL A 49 13.39 23.22 13.37
N PRO A 50 12.62 23.73 14.35
CA PRO A 50 12.33 25.15 14.46
C PRO A 50 13.65 25.89 14.57
N SER A 51 13.83 26.91 13.71
CA SER A 51 15.03 27.76 13.55
C SER A 51 15.59 28.39 14.84
N HIS A 52 14.97 28.15 15.99
CA HIS A 52 15.25 28.85 17.23
C HIS A 52 16.20 28.15 18.21
N LYS A 53 16.67 26.92 17.96
CA LYS A 53 17.48 26.18 18.97
C LYS A 53 18.73 25.43 18.48
N HIS A 54 19.04 25.41 17.19
CA HIS A 54 20.29 24.80 16.72
C HIS A 54 21.05 25.66 15.71
N ASP A 55 22.36 25.70 15.94
CA ASP A 55 23.42 26.30 15.15
C ASP A 55 23.27 25.95 13.65
N PRO A 56 23.06 26.93 12.74
CA PRO A 56 22.77 26.70 11.33
C PRO A 56 23.87 25.88 10.62
N GLU A 57 25.12 25.97 11.08
CA GLU A 57 26.21 25.15 10.57
C GLU A 57 26.06 23.65 10.87
N LYS A 58 25.43 23.29 12.00
CA LYS A 58 25.19 21.89 12.37
C LYS A 58 24.12 21.27 11.48
N VAL A 59 23.10 22.05 11.12
CA VAL A 59 22.05 21.64 10.18
C VAL A 59 22.63 21.47 8.78
N ALA A 60 23.45 22.43 8.31
CA ALA A 60 24.12 22.33 7.00
C ALA A 60 25.06 21.12 6.91
N ARG A 61 25.82 20.82 7.97
CA ARG A 61 26.66 19.61 8.04
C ARG A 61 25.83 18.33 8.02
N ALA A 62 24.73 18.29 8.77
CA ALA A 62 23.83 17.14 8.80
C ALA A 62 23.23 16.88 7.40
N ILE A 63 22.78 17.92 6.70
CA ILE A 63 22.26 17.82 5.31
C ILE A 63 23.33 17.33 4.34
N ARG A 64 24.57 17.84 4.43
CA ARG A 64 25.68 17.41 3.55
C ARG A 64 26.09 15.95 3.75
N ASN A 65 25.96 15.43 4.97
CA ASN A 65 26.36 14.06 5.35
C ASN A 65 25.30 13.00 5.02
N ILE A 66 24.16 13.38 4.45
CA ILE A 66 23.13 12.42 4.03
C ILE A 66 23.58 11.71 2.77
N ASP A 67 23.42 10.39 2.78
CA ASP A 67 23.54 9.59 1.57
C ASP A 67 22.29 9.79 0.69
N GLU A 68 22.44 10.64 -0.31
CA GLU A 68 21.40 10.90 -1.32
C GLU A 68 20.97 9.64 -2.06
N ALA A 69 21.91 8.75 -2.36
CA ALA A 69 21.59 7.51 -3.05
C ALA A 69 20.68 6.65 -2.18
N GLU A 70 20.89 6.65 -0.87
CA GLU A 70 20.03 5.96 0.08
C GLU A 70 18.63 6.59 0.16
N VAL A 71 18.53 7.93 0.22
CA VAL A 71 17.24 8.65 0.27
C VAL A 71 16.41 8.38 -1.00
N VAL A 72 17.03 8.51 -2.17
CA VAL A 72 16.38 8.25 -3.46
C VAL A 72 16.00 6.76 -3.59
N ALA A 73 16.85 5.85 -3.10
CA ALA A 73 16.54 4.42 -3.11
C ALA A 73 15.36 4.07 -2.21
N LEU A 74 15.26 4.67 -1.02
CA LEU A 74 14.13 4.49 -0.10
C LEU A 74 12.83 5.02 -0.70
N ARG A 75 12.85 6.21 -1.30
CA ARG A 75 11.71 6.79 -2.02
C ARG A 75 11.22 5.87 -3.13
N LYS A 76 12.12 5.45 -4.03
CA LYS A 76 11.76 4.53 -5.13
C LYS A 76 11.19 3.21 -4.63
N LYS A 77 11.75 2.64 -3.55
CA LYS A 77 11.23 1.41 -2.95
C LYS A 77 9.83 1.62 -2.38
N SER A 78 9.61 2.69 -1.62
CA SER A 78 8.28 2.97 -1.03
C SER A 78 7.22 3.19 -2.11
N GLU A 79 7.54 3.96 -3.15
CA GLU A 79 6.65 4.20 -4.30
C GLU A 79 6.36 2.91 -5.08
N ALA A 80 7.35 2.06 -5.32
CA ALA A 80 7.16 0.80 -6.04
C ALA A 80 6.22 -0.16 -5.29
N PHE A 81 6.44 -0.36 -3.99
CA PHE A 81 5.56 -1.21 -3.17
C PHE A 81 4.15 -0.60 -3.04
N TYR A 82 4.05 0.73 -2.93
CA TYR A 82 2.77 1.42 -2.91
C TYR A 82 2.01 1.27 -4.22
N SER A 83 2.68 1.40 -5.37
CA SER A 83 2.07 1.21 -6.69
C SER A 83 1.49 -0.20 -6.84
N ILE A 84 2.24 -1.23 -6.43
CA ILE A 84 1.76 -2.61 -6.43
C ILE A 84 0.53 -2.74 -5.52
N PHE A 85 0.61 -2.21 -4.30
CA PHE A 85 -0.49 -2.22 -3.34
C PHE A 85 -1.77 -1.54 -3.88
N ALA A 86 -1.65 -0.35 -4.47
CA ALA A 86 -2.78 0.40 -5.00
C ALA A 86 -3.45 -0.34 -6.17
N ASN A 87 -2.63 -0.92 -7.05
CA ASN A 87 -3.13 -1.71 -8.19
C ASN A 87 -3.80 -3.01 -7.74
N LEU A 88 -3.21 -3.74 -6.79
CA LEU A 88 -3.84 -4.94 -6.20
C LEU A 88 -5.15 -4.60 -5.49
N THR A 89 -5.20 -3.46 -4.79
CA THR A 89 -6.41 -2.96 -4.13
C THR A 89 -7.56 -2.75 -5.13
N ALA A 90 -7.26 -2.24 -6.32
CA ALA A 90 -8.25 -2.03 -7.39
C ALA A 90 -8.76 -3.33 -8.02
N ILE A 91 -8.05 -4.45 -7.86
CA ILE A 91 -8.40 -5.75 -8.44
C ILE A 91 -9.43 -6.51 -7.58
N PHE A 92 -9.54 -6.25 -6.27
CA PHE A 92 -10.47 -7.00 -5.40
C PHE A 92 -11.94 -6.98 -5.84
N PRO A 93 -12.54 -5.85 -6.28
CA PRO A 93 -13.90 -5.86 -6.82
C PRO A 93 -14.02 -6.72 -8.07
N LEU A 94 -13.01 -6.70 -8.95
CA LEU A 94 -12.97 -7.52 -10.17
C LEU A 94 -12.91 -9.01 -9.82
N MET A 95 -12.15 -9.37 -8.80
CA MET A 95 -12.10 -10.73 -8.27
C MET A 95 -13.46 -11.16 -7.70
N GLY A 96 -14.15 -10.27 -6.98
CA GLY A 96 -15.51 -10.54 -6.50
C GLY A 96 -16.47 -10.86 -7.64
N ILE A 97 -16.44 -10.08 -8.73
CA ILE A 97 -17.23 -10.33 -9.94
C ILE A 97 -16.83 -11.67 -10.58
N LEU A 98 -15.53 -11.95 -10.71
CA LEU A 98 -15.06 -13.23 -11.26
C LEU A 98 -15.56 -14.42 -10.43
N GLY A 99 -15.59 -14.31 -9.11
CA GLY A 99 -16.13 -15.34 -8.22
C GLY A 99 -17.63 -15.62 -8.46
N THR A 100 -18.42 -14.58 -8.79
CA THR A 100 -19.81 -14.80 -9.20
C THR A 100 -19.91 -15.56 -10.51
N VAL A 101 -19.12 -15.20 -11.52
CA VAL A 101 -19.11 -15.87 -12.82
C VAL A 101 -18.74 -17.34 -12.68
N VAL A 102 -17.67 -17.63 -11.92
CA VAL A 102 -17.21 -19.00 -11.66
C VAL A 102 -18.26 -19.83 -10.91
N SER A 103 -18.98 -19.22 -9.97
CA SER A 103 -19.99 -19.91 -9.16
C SER A 103 -21.31 -20.12 -9.92
N LEU A 104 -21.69 -19.21 -10.82
CA LEU A 104 -22.96 -19.26 -11.56
C LEU A 104 -22.87 -20.06 -12.87
N LEU A 105 -21.71 -20.12 -13.52
CA LEU A 105 -21.51 -20.88 -14.77
C LEU A 105 -21.97 -22.36 -14.70
N PRO A 106 -21.61 -23.14 -13.65
CA PRO A 106 -22.03 -24.54 -13.52
C PRO A 106 -23.54 -24.70 -13.35
N MET A 107 -24.18 -23.70 -12.76
CA MET A 107 -25.62 -23.67 -12.46
C MET A 107 -26.48 -23.60 -13.74
N VAL A 108 -25.91 -23.13 -14.85
CA VAL A 108 -26.54 -23.13 -16.17
C VAL A 108 -26.51 -24.53 -16.80
N ALA A 109 -25.53 -25.36 -16.43
CA ALA A 109 -25.35 -26.70 -16.98
C ALA A 109 -26.06 -27.79 -16.14
N GLU A 110 -26.10 -27.64 -14.81
CA GLU A 110 -26.69 -28.63 -13.90
C GLU A 110 -27.50 -27.93 -12.79
N LEU A 111 -28.75 -28.39 -12.57
CA LEU A 111 -29.67 -27.82 -11.56
C LEU A 111 -29.39 -28.34 -10.11
N THR A 112 -28.38 -29.18 -9.94
CA THR A 112 -27.93 -29.68 -8.64
C THR A 112 -27.17 -28.60 -7.87
N ASP A 113 -27.41 -28.49 -6.57
CA ASP A 113 -26.70 -27.58 -5.64
C ASP A 113 -26.80 -26.07 -5.95
N MET A 114 -27.85 -25.64 -6.65
CA MET A 114 -28.15 -24.23 -6.96
C MET A 114 -28.00 -23.26 -5.77
N GLN A 115 -28.53 -23.63 -4.60
CA GLN A 115 -28.46 -22.77 -3.41
C GLN A 115 -27.00 -22.56 -2.97
N GLN A 116 -26.16 -23.61 -3.00
CA GLN A 116 -24.77 -23.51 -2.57
C GLN A 116 -23.95 -22.64 -3.52
N ASN A 117 -24.15 -22.81 -4.82
CA ASN A 117 -23.48 -22.01 -5.86
C ASN A 117 -23.86 -20.52 -5.77
N PHE A 118 -25.14 -20.24 -5.52
CA PHE A 118 -25.59 -18.86 -5.35
C PHE A 118 -25.00 -18.20 -4.09
N PHE A 119 -24.94 -18.94 -2.97
CA PHE A 119 -24.27 -18.43 -1.76
C PHE A 119 -22.78 -18.21 -1.98
N ALA A 120 -22.09 -19.08 -2.73
CA ALA A 120 -20.68 -18.89 -3.08
C ALA A 120 -20.43 -17.62 -3.91
N ALA A 121 -21.27 -17.36 -4.91
CA ALA A 121 -21.21 -16.12 -5.70
C ALA A 121 -21.32 -14.87 -4.80
N LEU A 122 -22.28 -14.88 -3.88
CA LEU A 122 -22.51 -13.77 -2.96
C LEU A 122 -21.34 -13.58 -1.98
N THR A 123 -20.78 -14.68 -1.42
CA THR A 123 -19.65 -14.57 -0.49
C THR A 123 -18.38 -14.05 -1.19
N SER A 124 -18.09 -14.48 -2.41
CA SER A 124 -16.94 -13.96 -3.17
C SER A 124 -17.06 -12.46 -3.44
N THR A 125 -18.24 -11.98 -3.81
CA THR A 125 -18.49 -10.54 -4.04
C THR A 125 -18.34 -9.76 -2.73
N PHE A 126 -18.92 -10.29 -1.66
CA PHE A 126 -18.84 -9.68 -0.34
C PHE A 126 -17.38 -9.53 0.11
N TRP A 127 -16.58 -10.59 0.05
CA TRP A 127 -15.16 -10.54 0.46
C TRP A 127 -14.32 -9.63 -0.43
N GLY A 128 -14.51 -9.66 -1.75
CA GLY A 128 -13.84 -8.74 -2.66
C GLY A 128 -14.12 -7.28 -2.30
N LEU A 129 -15.37 -6.95 -1.99
CA LEU A 129 -15.76 -5.58 -1.62
C LEU A 129 -15.25 -5.19 -0.23
N VAL A 130 -15.33 -6.08 0.76
CA VAL A 130 -14.80 -5.84 2.12
C VAL A 130 -13.31 -5.52 2.08
N PHE A 131 -12.50 -6.33 1.37
CA PHE A 131 -11.06 -6.08 1.27
C PHE A 131 -10.75 -4.82 0.47
N ALA A 132 -11.48 -4.57 -0.63
CA ALA A 132 -11.32 -3.33 -1.39
C ALA A 132 -11.52 -2.09 -0.51
N ILE A 133 -12.58 -2.06 0.31
CA ILE A 133 -12.86 -0.94 1.21
C ILE A 133 -11.75 -0.78 2.25
N ILE A 134 -11.36 -1.86 2.94
CA ILE A 134 -10.32 -1.81 3.97
C ILE A 134 -9.02 -1.29 3.40
N PHE A 135 -8.55 -1.86 2.29
CA PHE A 135 -7.31 -1.42 1.67
C PHE A 135 -7.42 -0.02 1.07
N LYS A 136 -8.59 0.39 0.56
CA LYS A 136 -8.76 1.77 0.07
C LYS A 136 -8.70 2.82 1.17
N LEU A 137 -9.14 2.48 2.38
CA LEU A 137 -8.95 3.36 3.55
C LEU A 137 -7.47 3.44 3.93
N LEU A 138 -6.78 2.30 3.95
CA LEU A 138 -5.34 2.24 4.24
C LEU A 138 -4.50 3.00 3.20
N ASP A 139 -4.91 2.94 1.93
CA ASP A 139 -4.36 3.69 0.80
C ASP A 139 -4.39 5.20 1.07
N GLY A 140 -5.53 5.72 1.56
CA GLY A 140 -5.66 7.14 1.91
C GLY A 140 -4.65 7.62 2.96
N PHE A 141 -4.33 6.80 3.97
CA PHE A 141 -3.34 7.16 4.99
C PHE A 141 -1.90 7.07 4.46
N LEU A 142 -1.62 6.04 3.65
CA LEU A 142 -0.27 5.81 3.13
C LEU A 142 0.08 6.79 2.00
N SER A 143 -0.87 7.17 1.16
CA SER A 143 -0.69 8.13 0.09
C SER A 143 -0.33 9.53 0.61
N ALA A 144 -1.06 10.01 1.63
CA ALA A 144 -0.75 11.26 2.31
C ALA A 144 0.69 11.26 2.87
N ARG A 145 1.10 10.12 3.45
CA ARG A 145 2.44 9.95 4.00
C ARG A 145 3.54 9.97 2.94
N LEU A 146 3.30 9.34 1.79
CA LEU A 146 4.22 9.34 0.67
C LEU A 146 4.34 10.73 0.04
N GLU A 147 3.22 11.44 -0.12
CA GLU A 147 3.22 12.80 -0.66
C GLU A 147 4.04 13.77 0.22
N ASP A 148 3.90 13.68 1.54
CA ASP A 148 4.72 14.45 2.47
C ASP A 148 6.21 14.09 2.37
N ASN A 149 6.53 12.80 2.23
CA ASN A 149 7.91 12.35 2.08
C ASN A 149 8.54 12.88 0.79
N ASP A 150 7.82 12.81 -0.33
CA ASP A 150 8.29 13.29 -1.63
C ASP A 150 8.63 14.77 -1.59
N LYS A 151 7.73 15.60 -1.03
CA LYS A 151 7.98 17.04 -0.81
C LYS A 151 9.23 17.26 0.04
N ASN A 152 9.41 16.47 1.09
CA ASN A 152 10.58 16.59 1.97
C ASN A 152 11.89 16.16 1.29
N VAL A 153 11.86 15.14 0.43
CA VAL A 153 13.02 14.72 -0.38
C VAL A 153 13.39 15.84 -1.35
N ASP A 154 12.42 16.40 -2.06
CA ASP A 154 12.67 17.44 -3.05
C ASP A 154 13.26 18.70 -2.40
N LEU A 155 12.71 19.15 -1.26
CA LEU A 155 13.27 20.25 -0.46
C LEU A 155 14.69 19.97 0.04
N LEU A 156 15.01 18.72 0.37
CA LEU A 156 16.34 18.34 0.84
C LEU A 156 17.38 18.39 -0.28
N LEU A 157 17.01 17.93 -1.47
CA LEU A 157 17.86 17.97 -2.65
C LEU A 157 18.13 19.42 -3.06
N GLU A 158 17.08 20.25 -3.13
CA GLU A 158 17.19 21.68 -3.46
C GLU A 158 18.11 22.43 -2.47
N ARG A 159 17.89 22.26 -1.16
CA ARG A 159 18.75 22.91 -0.13
C ARG A 159 20.21 22.48 -0.25
N ARG A 160 20.47 21.23 -0.61
CA ARG A 160 21.84 20.72 -0.76
C ARG A 160 22.52 21.26 -2.02
N GLU A 161 21.78 21.46 -3.10
CA GLU A 161 22.29 22.12 -4.31
C GLU A 161 22.67 23.57 -4.03
N LEU A 162 21.80 24.34 -3.36
CA LEU A 162 22.10 25.72 -2.95
C LEU A 162 23.37 25.80 -2.08
N LEU A 163 23.49 24.92 -1.09
CA LEU A 163 24.69 24.84 -0.24
C LEU A 163 25.96 24.40 -0.98
N LYS A 164 25.86 23.74 -2.13
CA LYS A 164 27.02 23.43 -2.99
C LYS A 164 27.46 24.65 -3.77
N ASP A 165 26.52 25.48 -4.23
CA ASP A 165 26.82 26.66 -5.02
C ASP A 165 27.34 27.84 -4.17
N GLU A 166 26.89 28.00 -2.92
CA GLU A 166 27.48 28.97 -1.97
C GLU A 166 28.94 28.63 -1.56
N GLY A 167 29.40 27.42 -1.85
CA GLY A 167 30.77 26.96 -1.57
C GLY A 167 31.72 27.00 -2.76
N LYS A 168 31.29 27.49 -3.93
CA LYS A 168 32.17 27.72 -5.09
C LYS A 168 32.79 29.13 -4.99
N PRO A 169 34.13 29.27 -5.17
CA PRO A 169 34.78 30.57 -5.24
C PRO A 169 34.34 31.38 -6.47
#